data_AF-A0A9P3Z3M0-F1
#
_entry.id   AF-A0A9P3Z3M0-F1
#
_cell.length_a   1.000
_cell.length_b   1.000
_cell.length_c   1.000
_cell.angle_alpha   90.00
_cell.angle_beta   90.00
_cell.angle_gamma   90.00
#
_symmetry.space_group_name_H-M   'P 1'
#
loop_
_entity.id
_entity.type
_entity.pdbx_description
1 polymer ?
#
loop_
_entity_poly.entity_id
_entity_poly.type
_entity_poly.pdbx_seq_one_letter_code
_entity_poly.pdbx_strand_id
1 'polypeptide(L)'
;MDRLIHEMSYLFTKKRFMELQDAARDIAVSHSDYPECFGLIADSIDEFLEDKSEDEWLEREKIFMHYVAMRAISLWGNGHKVTDIQWAHPGWFGTAEKGDTIQ
;
A
#
# COMPACT_ATOMS: atom_id res chain seq x y z
N MET A 1 -10.57 -4.70 -2.04
CA MET A 1 -9.18 -4.45 -1.62
C MET A 1 -9.08 -3.27 -0.67
N ASP A 2 -9.74 -2.14 -0.95
CA ASP A 2 -9.63 -0.90 -0.17
C ASP A 2 -9.91 -1.07 1.32
N ARG A 3 -10.98 -1.79 1.68
CA ARG A 3 -11.29 -2.11 3.09
C ARG A 3 -10.15 -2.88 3.77
N LEU A 4 -9.58 -3.88 3.11
CA LEU A 4 -8.52 -4.70 3.70
C LEU A 4 -7.25 -3.88 3.91
N ILE A 5 -6.83 -3.11 2.91
CA ILE A 5 -5.67 -2.22 3.00
C ILE A 5 -5.87 -1.16 4.08
N HIS A 6 -7.10 -0.65 4.22
CA HIS A 6 -7.48 0.25 5.30
C HIS A 6 -7.35 -0.40 6.69
N GLU A 7 -7.82 -1.64 6.87
CA GLU A 7 -7.63 -2.38 8.13
C GLU A 7 -6.13 -2.68 8.40
N MET A 8 -5.37 -3.03 7.37
CA MET A 8 -3.92 -3.25 7.51
C MET A 8 -3.16 -1.98 7.91
N SER A 9 -3.72 -0.80 7.63
CA SER A 9 -3.10 0.48 7.99
C SER A 9 -2.90 0.65 9.51
N TYR A 10 -3.67 -0.05 10.34
CA TYR A 10 -3.49 -0.10 11.80
C TYR A 10 -2.18 -0.71 12.25
N LEU A 11 -1.53 -1.51 11.38
CA LEU A 11 -0.26 -2.16 11.68
C LEU A 11 0.93 -1.20 11.58
N PHE A 12 0.73 0.00 11.03
CA PHE A 12 1.81 0.92 10.69
C PHE A 12 1.57 2.31 11.26
N THR A 13 2.67 3.02 11.52
CA THR A 13 2.58 4.48 11.71
C THR A 13 2.07 5.11 10.42
N LYS A 14 1.39 6.27 10.50
CA LYS A 14 0.93 7.02 9.32
C LYS A 14 2.05 7.24 8.31
N LYS A 15 3.24 7.64 8.79
CA LYS A 15 4.42 7.84 7.95
C LYS A 15 4.78 6.57 7.18
N ARG A 16 4.92 5.44 7.88
CA ARG A 16 5.32 4.18 7.26
C ARG A 16 4.26 3.64 6.30
N PHE A 17 2.98 3.75 6.66
CA PHE A 17 1.88 3.39 5.77
C PHE A 17 1.91 4.16 4.45
N MET A 18 2.12 5.49 4.51
CA MET A 18 2.20 6.31 3.30
C MET A 18 3.43 5.93 2.47
N GLU A 19 4.60 5.75 3.08
CA GLU A 19 5.82 5.30 2.39
C GLU A 19 5.62 3.98 1.65
N LEU A 20 5.06 2.97 2.33
CA LEU A 20 4.82 1.65 1.74
C LEU A 20 3.79 1.72 0.60
N GLN A 21 2.75 2.53 0.78
CA GLN A 21 1.71 2.71 -0.22
C GLN A 21 2.25 3.40 -1.48
N ASP A 22 3.00 4.48 -1.32
CA ASP A 22 3.60 5.21 -2.42
C ASP A 22 4.58 4.33 -3.19
N ALA A 23 5.48 3.62 -2.49
CA ALA A 23 6.42 2.70 -3.10
C ALA A 23 5.71 1.57 -3.87
N ALA A 24 4.72 0.91 -3.26
CA ALA A 24 3.99 -0.17 -3.91
C ALA A 24 3.18 0.30 -5.13
N ARG A 25 2.60 1.51 -5.08
CA ARG A 25 1.92 2.12 -6.23
C ARG A 25 2.90 2.37 -7.36
N ASP A 26 4.03 2.98 -7.06
CA ASP A 26 5.02 3.37 -8.06
C ASP A 26 5.64 2.13 -8.71
N ILE A 27 5.95 1.09 -7.92
CA ILE A 27 6.37 -0.24 -8.41
C ILE A 27 5.30 -0.85 -9.33
N ALA A 28 4.03 -0.82 -8.94
CA ALA A 28 2.97 -1.43 -9.71
C ALA A 28 2.75 -0.75 -11.07
N VAL A 29 2.77 0.58 -11.09
CA VAL A 29 2.59 1.37 -12.32
C VAL A 29 3.81 1.26 -13.23
N SER A 30 5.03 1.25 -12.68
CA SER A 30 6.25 1.14 -13.51
C SER A 30 6.39 -0.21 -14.21
N HIS A 31 5.80 -1.27 -13.64
CA HIS A 31 5.89 -2.63 -14.16
C HIS A 31 4.60 -3.13 -14.83
N SER A 32 3.49 -2.37 -14.81
CA SER A 32 2.18 -2.85 -15.27
C SER A 32 2.12 -3.19 -16.76
N ASP A 33 2.98 -2.58 -17.58
CA ASP A 33 2.97 -2.74 -19.03
C ASP A 33 3.79 -3.95 -19.51
N TYR A 34 4.49 -4.64 -18.61
CA TYR A 34 5.28 -5.82 -18.93
C TYR A 34 4.41 -7.09 -19.00
N PRO A 35 4.68 -8.02 -19.95
CA PRO A 35 3.94 -9.30 -20.03
C PRO A 35 4.01 -10.15 -18.76
N GLU A 36 5.10 -10.05 -17.99
CA GLU A 36 5.34 -10.78 -16.74
C GLU A 36 5.32 -9.83 -15.52
N CYS A 37 4.42 -8.85 -15.54
CA CYS A 37 4.36 -7.76 -14.56
C CYS A 37 4.33 -8.24 -13.10
N PHE A 38 3.61 -9.32 -12.79
CA PHE A 38 3.49 -9.81 -11.41
C PHE A 38 4.82 -10.29 -10.82
N GLY A 39 5.67 -10.94 -11.62
CA GLY A 39 7.00 -11.37 -11.17
C GLY A 39 7.88 -10.18 -10.84
N LEU A 40 7.98 -9.23 -11.78
CA LEU A 40 8.78 -8.01 -11.62
C LEU A 40 8.33 -7.15 -10.44
N ILE A 41 7.02 -7.07 -10.20
CA ILE A 41 6.44 -6.35 -9.05
C ILE A 41 6.83 -7.03 -7.74
N ALA A 42 6.74 -8.36 -7.67
CA ALA A 42 7.11 -9.10 -6.47
C ALA A 42 8.61 -8.93 -6.15
N ASP A 43 9.47 -9.07 -7.16
CA ASP A 43 10.92 -8.90 -7.02
C ASP A 43 11.27 -7.47 -6.57
N SER A 44 10.62 -6.45 -7.15
CA SER A 44 10.83 -5.04 -6.77
C SER A 44 10.35 -4.72 -5.36
N ILE A 45 9.27 -5.36 -4.90
CA ILE A 45 8.80 -5.23 -3.51
C ILE A 45 9.84 -5.85 -2.57
N ASP A 46 10.39 -7.01 -2.93
CA ASP A 46 11.42 -7.67 -2.13
C ASP A 46 12.69 -6.82 -2.04
N GLU A 47 13.18 -6.30 -3.16
CA GLU A 47 14.33 -5.38 -3.21
C GLU A 47 14.11 -4.12 -2.35
N PHE A 48 12.90 -3.52 -2.40
CA PHE A 48 12.58 -2.36 -1.57
C PHE A 48 12.62 -2.65 -0.06
N LEU A 49 12.35 -3.90 0.32
CA LEU A 49 12.28 -4.33 1.72
C LEU A 49 13.59 -4.96 2.23
N GLU A 50 14.50 -5.40 1.36
CA GLU A 50 15.77 -6.07 1.69
C GLU A 50 16.69 -5.27 2.61
N ASP A 51 16.61 -3.93 2.60
CA ASP A 51 17.46 -3.06 3.43
C ASP A 51 17.02 -2.98 4.91
N LYS A 52 15.98 -3.74 5.30
CA LYS A 52 15.46 -3.77 6.67
C LYS A 52 15.71 -5.13 7.31
N SER A 53 16.42 -5.13 8.44
CA SER A 53 16.79 -6.30 9.26
C SER A 53 15.64 -7.27 9.50
N GLU A 54 15.96 -8.54 9.82
CA GLU A 54 15.05 -9.66 10.19
C GLU A 54 14.00 -9.30 11.26
N ASP A 55 13.03 -8.49 10.88
CA ASP A 55 12.03 -7.92 11.78
C ASP A 55 10.68 -8.59 11.48
N GLU A 56 9.92 -8.94 12.52
CA GLU A 56 8.59 -9.57 12.40
C GLU A 56 7.60 -8.71 11.59
N TRP A 57 7.96 -7.45 11.36
CA TRP A 57 7.23 -6.48 10.55
C TRP A 57 7.44 -6.65 9.05
N LEU A 58 8.57 -7.24 8.60
CA LEU A 58 8.92 -7.37 7.18
C LEU A 58 7.82 -8.11 6.41
N GLU A 59 7.34 -9.23 6.95
CA GLU A 59 6.27 -10.02 6.34
C GLU A 59 4.96 -9.21 6.22
N ARG A 60 4.65 -8.39 7.23
CA ARG A 60 3.44 -7.55 7.24
C ARG A 60 3.55 -6.45 6.19
N GLU A 61 4.71 -5.82 6.05
CA GLU A 61 4.99 -4.80 5.04
C GLU A 61 4.94 -5.40 3.63
N LYS A 62 5.52 -6.59 3.43
CA LYS A 62 5.48 -7.32 2.16
C LYS A 62 4.04 -7.62 1.74
N ILE A 63 3.26 -8.24 2.62
CA ILE A 63 1.84 -8.54 2.35
C ILE A 63 1.07 -7.25 2.03
N PHE A 64 1.31 -6.18 2.80
CA PHE A 64 0.66 -4.89 2.58
C PHE A 64 0.96 -4.32 1.19
N MET A 65 2.23 -4.28 0.81
CA MET A 65 2.67 -3.75 -0.49
C MET A 65 2.07 -4.55 -1.65
N HIS A 66 1.97 -5.88 -1.53
CA HIS A 66 1.31 -6.71 -2.53
C HIS A 66 -0.18 -6.35 -2.70
N TYR A 67 -0.91 -6.11 -1.61
CA TYR A 67 -2.31 -5.67 -1.72
C TYR A 67 -2.45 -4.30 -2.38
N VAL A 68 -1.58 -3.34 -2.05
CA VAL A 68 -1.57 -2.02 -2.69
C VAL A 68 -1.25 -2.14 -4.17
N ALA A 69 -0.23 -2.94 -4.54
CA ALA A 69 0.14 -3.16 -5.93
C ALA A 69 -0.99 -3.79 -6.75
N MET A 70 -1.63 -4.85 -6.22
CA MET A 70 -2.79 -5.47 -6.87
C MET A 70 -3.94 -4.48 -7.07
N ARG A 71 -4.19 -3.61 -6.08
CA ARG A 71 -5.20 -2.55 -6.22
C ARG A 71 -4.81 -1.54 -7.30
N ALA A 72 -3.55 -1.10 -7.32
CA ALA A 72 -3.06 -0.14 -8.31
C ALA A 72 -3.20 -0.69 -9.73
N ILE A 73 -2.77 -1.94 -9.97
CA ILE A 73 -2.94 -2.63 -11.26
C ILE A 73 -4.41 -2.74 -11.63
N SER A 74 -5.28 -3.12 -10.68
CA SER A 74 -6.71 -3.26 -10.93
C SER A 74 -7.36 -1.92 -11.31
N LEU A 75 -6.99 -0.82 -10.67
CA LEU A 75 -7.47 0.50 -11.04
C LEU A 75 -6.92 0.94 -12.41
N TRP A 76 -5.61 0.80 -12.62
CA TRP A 76 -4.93 1.14 -13.85
C TRP A 76 -5.49 0.39 -15.06
N GLY A 77 -5.62 -0.94 -14.97
CA GLY A 77 -6.16 -1.79 -16.04
C GLY A 77 -7.63 -1.51 -16.36
N ASN A 78 -8.38 -0.92 -15.43
CA ASN A 78 -9.76 -0.46 -15.66
C ASN A 78 -9.83 1.00 -16.15
N GLY A 79 -8.69 1.66 -16.41
CA GLY A 79 -8.64 3.07 -16.81
C GLY A 79 -8.98 4.06 -15.69
N HIS A 80 -9.03 3.59 -14.43
CA HIS A 80 -9.27 4.44 -13.28
C HIS A 80 -7.99 5.11 -12.80
N LYS A 81 -8.15 6.30 -12.22
CA LYS A 81 -7.05 6.97 -11.51
C LYS A 81 -6.64 6.13 -10.30
N VAL A 82 -5.35 5.84 -10.18
CA VAL A 82 -4.79 5.23 -8.97
C VAL A 82 -4.81 6.28 -7.86
N THR A 83 -5.59 6.04 -6.82
CA THR A 83 -5.82 6.97 -5.70
C THR A 83 -5.27 6.41 -4.40
N ASP A 84 -4.88 7.29 -3.47
CA ASP A 84 -4.41 6.85 -2.17
C ASP A 84 -5.56 6.41 -1.26
N ILE A 85 -5.29 5.38 -0.47
CA ILE A 85 -6.11 4.90 0.62
C ILE A 85 -5.78 5.70 1.87
N GLN A 86 -6.83 6.16 2.54
CA GLN A 86 -6.74 6.88 3.80
C GLN A 86 -6.20 5.97 4.90
N TRP A 87 -5.18 6.44 5.61
CA TRP A 87 -4.69 5.79 6.82
C TRP A 87 -5.75 5.84 7.92
N ALA A 88 -6.04 4.70 8.54
CA ALA A 88 -6.94 4.59 9.67
C ALA A 88 -6.17 4.85 10.97
N HIS A 89 -6.60 5.83 11.77
CA HIS A 89 -5.97 6.08 13.06
C HIS A 89 -6.36 4.95 14.05
N PRO A 90 -5.42 4.31 14.79
CA PRO A 90 -5.70 3.23 15.76
C PRO A 90 -6.60 3.62 16.97
N GLY A 91 -7.17 4.82 16.96
CA GLY A 91 -7.90 5.41 18.10
C GLY A 91 -9.29 5.92 17.74
N TRP A 92 -9.83 5.61 16.56
CA TRP A 92 -11.11 6.18 16.12
C TRP A 92 -12.14 5.12 15.75
N PHE A 93 -12.88 4.66 16.76
CA PHE A 93 -14.26 4.19 16.59
C PHE A 93 -15.18 5.42 16.69
N GLY A 94 -15.34 6.18 15.60
CA GLY A 94 -16.16 7.40 15.65
C GLY A 94 -16.56 7.88 14.27
N THR A 95 -17.86 8.00 14.06
CA THR A 95 -18.56 8.45 12.85
C THR A 95 -18.31 9.92 12.53
N ALA A 96 -17.08 10.30 12.18
CA ALA A 96 -16.78 11.67 11.77
C ALA A 96 -16.55 11.71 10.26
N GLU A 97 -17.36 12.55 9.60
CA GLU A 97 -17.28 12.80 8.17
C GLU A 97 -15.94 13.45 7.80
N LYS A 98 -15.51 13.24 6.55
CA LYS A 98 -14.33 13.86 5.93
C LYS A 98 -14.32 15.38 6.19
N GLY A 99 -13.48 15.86 7.11
CA GLY A 99 -13.36 17.30 7.32
C GLY A 99 -12.55 17.76 8.51
N ASP A 100 -12.33 16.94 9.53
CA ASP A 100 -11.66 17.43 10.74
C ASP A 100 -10.13 17.41 10.60
N THR A 101 -9.58 18.55 10.19
CA THR A 101 -8.18 18.93 10.39
C THR A 101 -7.85 18.96 11.88
N ILE A 102 -6.77 18.27 12.27
CA ILE A 102 -6.18 18.42 13.61
C ILE A 102 -4.92 19.30 13.45
N GLN A 103 -4.88 20.38 14.22
CA GLN A 103 -3.75 21.30 14.43
C GLN A 103 -2.60 20.63 15.17
#